data_AF-A0A7L3LDD7-F1
#
_entry.id   AF-A0A7L3LDD7-F1
#
_cell.length_a   1.000
_cell.length_b   1.000
_cell.length_c   1.000
_cell.angle_alpha   90.00
_cell.angle_beta   90.00
_cell.angle_gamma   90.00
#
_symmetry.space_group_name_H-M   'P 1'
#
loop_
_entity.id
_entity.type
_entity.pdbx_description
1 polymer ?
#
loop_
_entity_poly.entity_id
_entity_poly.type
_entity_poly.pdbx_seq_one_letter_code
_entity_poly.pdbx_strand_id
1 'polypeptide(L)'
;LEEIFADTSNESRKRDLGGTDPSVPELLKKIEQLEVKLVQKEEKLLETDLLCEHVSRLTARTQAMAENGRQDTLLLAKRTNELQRKIKDRTQKMMALVAELSMKQALTIKLQQEVKDKEQFFVTVSSRIDQGLPPPRETESEWLKVLRNEKMQKEAAEARAKRAAADAEAAGPGRIHTTAEQRPTAYVPDDGYSLPLPRPYGAHPPFKPSEPSSHLRHFRKPTVKPINI
;
A
#
# COMPACT_ATOMS: atom_id res chain seq x y z
N LEU A 1 -69.71 53.85 52.68
CA LEU A 1 -69.17 54.44 51.43
C LEU A 1 -69.46 53.57 50.20
N GLU A 2 -69.61 52.25 50.32
CA GLU A 2 -69.96 51.35 49.20
C GLU A 2 -71.45 51.37 48.81
N GLU A 3 -72.35 51.74 49.71
CA GLU A 3 -73.80 51.83 49.43
C GLU A 3 -74.16 52.90 48.40
N ILE A 4 -73.33 53.95 48.26
CA ILE A 4 -73.52 55.03 47.28
C ILE A 4 -73.17 54.58 45.84
N PHE A 5 -72.35 53.53 45.71
CA PHE A 5 -71.92 53.02 44.40
C PHE A 5 -72.87 51.94 43.83
N ALA A 6 -73.79 51.40 44.64
CA ALA A 6 -74.77 50.40 44.23
C ALA A 6 -76.15 50.98 43.89
N ASP A 7 -76.33 52.30 44.01
CA ASP A 7 -77.60 52.96 43.72
C ASP A 7 -77.82 53.09 42.19
N THR A 8 -78.75 52.29 41.68
CA THR A 8 -79.11 52.20 40.25
C THR A 8 -79.96 53.37 39.74
N SER A 9 -80.33 54.31 40.62
CA SER A 9 -81.16 55.48 40.27
C SER A 9 -80.35 56.70 39.76
N ASN A 10 -79.02 56.64 39.73
CA ASN A 10 -78.18 57.76 39.29
C ASN A 10 -78.10 57.88 37.75
N GLU A 11 -78.85 58.83 37.18
CA GLU A 11 -78.94 59.09 35.73
C GLU A 11 -77.59 59.43 35.07
N SER A 12 -76.65 60.08 35.78
CA SER A 12 -75.35 60.48 35.23
C SER A 12 -74.36 59.32 35.00
N ARG A 13 -74.72 58.08 35.37
CA ARG A 13 -73.91 56.87 35.21
C ARG A 13 -74.47 55.87 34.18
N LYS A 14 -75.65 56.13 33.62
CA LYS A 14 -76.27 55.26 32.60
C LYS A 14 -75.60 55.53 31.25
N ARG A 15 -75.03 54.49 30.65
CA ARG A 15 -74.54 54.53 29.26
C ARG A 15 -75.59 53.83 28.40
N ASP A 16 -76.30 54.58 27.58
CA ASP A 16 -77.19 54.01 26.57
C ASP A 16 -76.32 53.26 25.55
N LEU A 17 -76.32 51.93 25.66
CA LEU A 17 -75.57 51.07 24.75
C LEU A 17 -76.26 50.92 23.38
N GLY A 18 -77.48 51.44 23.25
CA GLY A 18 -78.28 51.33 22.03
C GLY A 18 -78.64 49.89 21.70
N GLY A 19 -79.71 49.72 20.93
CA GLY A 19 -80.28 48.41 20.59
C GLY A 19 -81.66 48.24 21.19
N THR A 20 -82.54 47.63 20.40
CA THR A 20 -83.90 47.29 20.82
C THR A 20 -83.88 45.88 21.36
N ASP A 21 -84.47 45.65 22.54
CA ASP A 21 -84.66 44.29 23.03
C ASP A 21 -85.55 43.53 22.04
N PRO A 22 -85.07 42.42 21.47
CA PRO A 22 -85.83 41.68 20.49
C PRO A 22 -87.08 41.11 21.16
N SER A 23 -88.21 41.23 20.47
CA SER A 23 -89.45 40.66 20.94
C SER A 23 -89.37 39.13 20.94
N VAL A 24 -90.12 38.46 21.82
CA VAL A 24 -90.22 36.99 21.87
C VAL A 24 -90.38 36.33 20.48
N PRO A 25 -91.25 36.81 19.57
CA PRO A 25 -91.36 36.22 18.23
C PRO A 25 -90.12 36.43 17.34
N GLU A 26 -89.39 37.54 17.48
CA GLU A 26 -88.14 37.78 16.75
C GLU A 26 -87.02 36.84 17.21
N LEU A 27 -86.95 36.57 18.52
CA LEU A 27 -86.04 35.57 19.10
C LEU A 27 -86.35 34.17 18.60
N LEU A 28 -87.62 33.76 18.57
CA LEU A 28 -88.04 32.46 18.05
C LEU A 28 -87.67 32.30 16.56
N LYS A 29 -87.93 33.32 15.74
CA LYS A 29 -87.53 33.31 14.33
C LYS A 29 -86.02 33.24 14.14
N LYS A 30 -85.25 33.86 15.05
CA LYS A 30 -83.79 33.80 15.03
C LYS A 30 -83.27 32.42 15.42
N ILE A 31 -83.89 31.77 16.40
CA ILE A 31 -83.57 30.39 16.82
C ILE A 31 -83.79 29.45 15.64
N GLU A 32 -84.95 29.52 14.97
CA GLU A 32 -85.26 28.66 13.81
C GLU A 32 -84.24 28.86 12.65
N GLN A 33 -83.84 30.12 12.38
CA GLN A 33 -82.78 30.40 11.40
C GLN A 33 -81.41 29.83 11.79
N LEU A 34 -81.09 29.82 13.09
CA LEU A 34 -79.83 29.27 13.58
C LEU A 34 -79.85 27.74 13.55
N GLU A 35 -80.98 27.10 13.86
CA GLU A 35 -81.17 25.64 13.76
C GLU A 35 -80.96 25.17 12.32
N VAL A 36 -81.58 25.82 11.34
CA VAL A 36 -81.37 25.49 9.92
C VAL A 36 -79.90 25.64 9.51
N LYS A 37 -79.23 26.70 9.96
CA LYS A 37 -77.80 26.90 9.68
C LYS A 37 -76.92 25.87 10.37
N LEU A 38 -77.28 25.45 11.58
CA LEU A 38 -76.55 24.44 12.33
C LEU A 38 -76.60 23.10 11.59
N VAL A 39 -77.80 22.66 11.19
CA VAL A 39 -77.98 21.42 10.42
C VAL A 39 -77.17 21.46 9.11
N GLN A 40 -77.20 22.57 8.37
CA GLN A 40 -76.39 22.73 7.15
C GLN A 40 -74.88 22.68 7.39
N LYS A 41 -74.42 23.07 8.59
CA LYS A 41 -73.01 23.02 8.96
C LYS A 41 -72.61 21.62 9.40
N GLU A 42 -73.47 20.92 10.12
CA GLU A 42 -73.27 19.53 10.52
C GLU A 42 -73.20 18.59 9.30
N GLU A 43 -74.10 18.76 8.33
CA GLU A 43 -74.06 18.00 7.07
C GLU A 43 -72.72 18.20 6.34
N LYS A 44 -72.30 19.46 6.17
CA LYS A 44 -71.00 19.78 5.55
C LYS A 44 -69.83 19.21 6.34
N LEU A 45 -69.88 19.22 7.67
CA LEU A 45 -68.83 18.68 8.52
C LEU A 45 -68.69 17.17 8.29
N LEU A 46 -69.81 16.44 8.25
CA LEU A 46 -69.83 15.01 7.95
C LEU A 46 -69.29 14.69 6.55
N GLU A 47 -69.64 15.49 5.54
CA GLU A 47 -69.06 15.35 4.19
C GLU A 47 -67.54 15.53 4.19
N THR A 48 -67.06 16.57 4.88
CA THR A 48 -65.61 16.83 4.96
C THR A 48 -64.87 15.74 5.74
N ASP A 49 -65.46 15.19 6.79
CA ASP A 49 -64.85 14.10 7.56
C ASP A 49 -64.74 12.83 6.71
N LEU A 50 -65.79 12.48 5.96
CA LEU A 50 -65.77 11.36 5.02
C LEU A 50 -64.68 11.54 3.94
N LEU A 51 -64.53 12.76 3.41
CA LEU A 51 -63.48 13.10 2.47
C LEU A 51 -62.08 12.98 3.09
N CYS A 52 -61.89 13.50 4.30
CA CYS A 52 -60.63 13.42 5.03
C CYS A 52 -60.21 11.96 5.29
N GLU A 53 -61.14 11.11 5.72
CA GLU A 53 -60.91 9.68 5.91
C GLU A 53 -60.51 8.99 4.59
N HIS A 54 -61.20 9.32 3.50
CA HIS A 54 -60.90 8.77 2.18
C HIS A 54 -59.50 9.18 1.68
N VAL A 55 -59.16 10.47 1.79
CA VAL A 55 -57.85 11.01 1.39
C VAL A 55 -56.74 10.44 2.27
N SER A 56 -56.97 10.31 3.58
CA SER A 56 -56.00 9.72 4.51
C SER A 56 -55.70 8.26 4.16
N ARG A 57 -56.74 7.47 3.85
CA ARG A 57 -56.58 6.08 3.41
C ARG A 57 -55.81 5.97 2.09
N LEU A 58 -56.15 6.81 1.10
CA LEU A 58 -55.43 6.85 -0.18
C LEU A 58 -53.96 7.25 -0.01
N THR A 59 -53.70 8.23 0.86
CA THR A 59 -52.36 8.71 1.17
C THR A 59 -51.54 7.62 1.84
N ALA A 60 -52.08 6.95 2.86
CA ALA A 60 -51.42 5.83 3.54
C ALA A 60 -51.09 4.68 2.58
N ARG A 61 -52.03 4.32 1.68
CA ARG A 61 -51.79 3.30 0.66
C ARG A 61 -50.67 3.71 -0.30
N THR A 62 -50.66 4.96 -0.74
CA THR A 62 -49.64 5.48 -1.67
C THR A 62 -48.27 5.52 -0.99
N GLN A 63 -48.20 5.94 0.27
CA GLN A 63 -46.98 5.92 1.07
C GLN A 63 -46.45 4.49 1.25
N ALA A 64 -47.30 3.52 1.56
CA ALA A 64 -46.90 2.13 1.69
C ALA A 64 -46.34 1.56 0.37
N MET A 65 -46.97 1.87 -0.76
CA MET A 65 -46.46 1.48 -2.09
C MET A 65 -45.13 2.15 -2.41
N ALA A 66 -44.97 3.44 -2.11
CA ALA A 66 -43.74 4.18 -2.33
C ALA A 66 -42.58 3.62 -1.48
N GLU A 67 -42.84 3.30 -0.21
CA GLU A 67 -41.83 2.75 0.69
C GLU A 67 -41.39 1.34 0.28
N ASN A 68 -42.33 0.49 -0.14
CA ASN A 68 -42.00 -0.83 -0.68
C ASN A 68 -41.16 -0.73 -1.96
N GLY A 69 -41.55 0.16 -2.89
CA GLY A 69 -40.79 0.41 -4.12
C GLY A 69 -39.39 0.97 -3.86
N ARG A 70 -39.23 1.82 -2.83
CA ARG A 70 -37.94 2.35 -2.38
C ARG A 70 -37.02 1.23 -1.91
N GLN A 71 -37.56 0.30 -1.12
CA GLN A 71 -36.80 -0.84 -0.60
C GLN A 71 -36.35 -1.79 -1.72
N ASP A 72 -37.23 -2.13 -2.67
CA ASP A 72 -36.90 -2.98 -3.82
C ASP A 72 -35.82 -2.33 -4.70
N THR A 73 -35.95 -1.03 -4.96
CA THR A 73 -34.97 -0.26 -5.74
C THR A 73 -33.61 -0.25 -5.04
N LEU A 74 -33.58 -0.09 -3.71
CA LEU A 74 -32.34 -0.14 -2.92
C LEU A 74 -31.69 -1.52 -2.97
N LEU A 75 -32.46 -2.60 -2.85
CA LEU A 75 -31.94 -3.96 -2.97
C LEU A 75 -31.36 -4.22 -4.35
N LEU A 76 -32.05 -3.78 -5.40
CA LEU A 76 -31.56 -3.89 -6.77
C LEU A 76 -30.26 -3.12 -6.96
N ALA A 77 -30.19 -1.86 -6.49
CA ALA A 77 -29.00 -1.04 -6.58
C ALA A 77 -27.78 -1.68 -5.87
N LYS A 78 -27.99 -2.26 -4.67
CA LYS A 78 -26.94 -3.00 -3.97
C LYS A 78 -26.43 -4.20 -4.78
N ARG A 79 -27.33 -5.03 -5.31
CA ARG A 79 -26.97 -6.18 -6.15
C ARG A 79 -26.21 -5.75 -7.41
N THR A 80 -26.65 -4.70 -8.08
CA THR A 80 -25.99 -4.15 -9.27
C THR A 80 -24.58 -3.65 -8.94
N ASN A 81 -24.40 -2.93 -7.83
CA ASN A 81 -23.09 -2.46 -7.40
C ASN A 81 -22.14 -3.62 -7.08
N GLU A 82 -22.64 -4.68 -6.44
CA GLU A 82 -21.85 -5.89 -6.17
C GLU A 82 -21.41 -6.58 -7.46
N LEU A 83 -22.31 -6.71 -8.45
CA LEU A 83 -21.97 -7.28 -9.76
C LEU A 83 -20.95 -6.42 -10.50
N GLN A 84 -21.11 -5.09 -10.47
CA GLN A 84 -20.16 -4.17 -11.08
C GLN A 84 -18.76 -4.30 -10.47
N ARG A 85 -18.67 -4.45 -9.14
CA ARG A 85 -17.40 -4.73 -8.45
C ARG A 85 -16.79 -6.06 -8.92
N LYS A 86 -17.58 -7.14 -8.93
CA LYS A 86 -17.12 -8.46 -9.41
C LYS A 86 -16.62 -8.41 -10.85
N ILE A 87 -17.30 -7.66 -11.73
CA ILE A 87 -16.88 -7.45 -13.11
C ILE A 87 -15.53 -6.74 -13.14
N LYS A 88 -15.38 -5.61 -12.43
CA LYS A 88 -14.11 -4.87 -12.37
C LYS A 88 -12.96 -5.75 -11.87
N ASP A 89 -13.17 -6.52 -10.81
CA ASP A 89 -12.15 -7.43 -10.26
C ASP A 89 -11.75 -8.51 -11.27
N ARG A 90 -12.72 -9.07 -12.01
CA ARG A 90 -12.45 -10.06 -13.05
C ARG A 90 -11.74 -9.45 -14.25
N THR A 91 -12.12 -8.25 -14.68
CA THR A 91 -11.43 -7.52 -15.75
C THR A 91 -9.99 -7.22 -15.37
N GLN A 92 -9.73 -6.81 -14.12
CA GLN A 92 -8.36 -6.58 -13.64
C GLN A 92 -7.53 -7.86 -13.65
N LYS A 93 -8.08 -8.99 -13.19
CA LYS A 93 -7.41 -10.30 -13.27
C LYS A 93 -7.15 -10.72 -14.71
N MET A 94 -8.11 -10.50 -15.60
CA MET A 94 -7.97 -10.80 -17.02
C MET A 94 -6.84 -9.97 -17.64
N MET A 95 -6.76 -8.66 -17.35
CA MET A 95 -5.66 -7.81 -17.84
C MET A 95 -4.30 -8.28 -17.34
N ALA A 96 -4.18 -8.69 -16.07
CA ALA A 96 -2.95 -9.23 -15.52
C ALA A 96 -2.53 -10.52 -16.25
N LEU A 97 -3.46 -11.45 -16.46
CA LEU A 97 -3.19 -12.69 -17.20
C LEU A 97 -2.81 -12.44 -18.66
N VAL A 98 -3.44 -11.46 -19.33
CA VAL A 98 -3.09 -11.08 -20.70
C VAL A 98 -1.68 -10.49 -20.75
N ALA A 99 -1.29 -9.67 -19.78
CA ALA A 99 0.06 -9.14 -19.70
C ALA A 99 1.10 -10.24 -19.45
N GLU A 100 0.83 -11.16 -18.53
CA GLU A 100 1.68 -12.34 -18.29
C GLU A 100 1.83 -13.18 -19.57
N LEU A 101 0.73 -13.49 -20.25
CA LEU A 101 0.72 -14.26 -21.49
C LEU A 101 1.52 -13.55 -22.59
N SER A 102 1.37 -12.23 -22.74
CA SER A 102 2.14 -11.44 -23.69
C SER A 102 3.65 -11.51 -23.40
N MET A 103 4.04 -11.42 -22.12
CA MET A 103 5.44 -11.52 -21.72
C MET A 103 6.00 -12.92 -22.02
N LYS A 104 5.22 -13.98 -21.77
CA LYS A 104 5.60 -15.36 -22.11
C LYS A 104 5.69 -15.57 -23.61
N GLN A 105 4.76 -15.04 -24.39
CA GLN A 105 4.81 -15.09 -25.86
C GLN A 105 6.06 -14.40 -26.40
N ALA A 106 6.39 -13.21 -25.89
CA ALA A 106 7.61 -12.51 -26.26
C ALA A 106 8.87 -13.32 -25.92
N LEU A 107 8.90 -13.99 -24.75
CA LEU A 107 9.99 -14.89 -24.38
C LEU A 107 10.09 -16.09 -25.32
N THR A 108 8.98 -16.74 -25.66
CA THR A 108 8.96 -17.86 -26.60
C THR A 108 9.51 -17.45 -27.97
N ILE A 109 9.10 -16.28 -28.48
CA ILE A 109 9.60 -15.75 -29.76
C ILE A 109 11.12 -15.53 -29.69
N LYS A 110 11.63 -14.94 -28.60
CA LYS A 110 13.07 -14.75 -28.41
C LYS A 110 13.83 -16.07 -28.38
N LEU A 111 13.36 -17.04 -27.61
CA LEU A 111 13.99 -18.36 -27.52
C LEU A 111 13.94 -19.10 -28.87
N GLN A 112 12.84 -19.01 -29.61
CA GLN A 112 12.74 -19.56 -30.96
C GLN A 112 13.75 -18.92 -31.91
N GLN A 113 13.96 -17.60 -31.82
CA GLN A 113 14.98 -16.92 -32.62
C GLN A 113 16.38 -17.39 -32.23
N GLU A 114 16.70 -17.48 -30.94
CA GLU A 114 18.00 -17.97 -30.47
C GLU A 114 18.30 -19.41 -30.92
N VAL A 115 17.28 -20.29 -30.91
CA VAL A 115 17.42 -21.66 -31.42
C VAL A 115 17.76 -21.62 -32.91
N LYS A 116 17.01 -20.86 -33.72
CA LYS A 116 17.30 -20.72 -35.15
C LYS A 116 18.69 -20.16 -35.42
N ASP A 117 19.10 -19.13 -34.68
CA ASP A 117 20.42 -18.51 -34.85
C ASP A 117 21.54 -19.51 -34.52
N LYS A 118 21.38 -20.29 -33.44
CA LYS A 118 22.33 -21.35 -33.05
C LYS A 118 22.35 -22.51 -34.04
N GLU A 119 21.20 -22.91 -34.58
CA GLU A 119 21.11 -23.94 -35.63
C GLU A 119 21.81 -23.48 -36.90
N GLN A 120 21.58 -22.25 -37.35
CA GLN A 120 22.26 -21.68 -38.51
C GLN A 120 23.77 -21.58 -38.30
N PHE A 121 24.19 -21.15 -37.10
CA PHE A 121 25.59 -21.15 -36.73
C PHE A 121 26.19 -22.56 -36.76
N PHE A 122 25.52 -23.54 -36.17
CA PHE A 122 25.96 -24.93 -36.17
C PHE A 122 26.11 -25.47 -37.60
N VAL A 123 25.10 -25.29 -38.46
CA VAL A 123 25.15 -25.70 -39.87
C VAL A 123 26.33 -25.05 -40.60
N THR A 124 26.56 -23.76 -40.36
CA THR A 124 27.68 -23.02 -40.97
C THR A 124 29.03 -23.56 -40.52
N VAL A 125 29.21 -23.83 -39.22
CA VAL A 125 30.45 -24.37 -38.66
C VAL A 125 30.69 -25.79 -39.13
N SER A 126 29.67 -26.66 -39.07
CA SER A 126 29.77 -28.05 -39.53
C SER A 126 30.16 -28.11 -41.01
N SER A 127 29.49 -27.31 -41.87
CA SER A 127 29.83 -27.25 -43.30
C SER A 127 31.29 -26.82 -43.56
N ARG A 128 31.82 -25.88 -42.77
CA ARG A 128 33.23 -25.48 -42.86
C ARG A 128 34.18 -26.58 -42.42
N ILE A 129 33.85 -27.27 -41.32
CA ILE A 129 34.65 -28.39 -40.81
C ILE A 129 34.69 -29.52 -41.84
N ASP A 130 33.56 -29.86 -42.47
CA ASP A 130 33.49 -30.86 -43.53
C ASP A 130 34.34 -30.48 -44.75
N GLN A 131 34.47 -29.18 -45.01
CA GLN A 131 35.34 -28.62 -46.06
C GLN A 131 36.81 -28.45 -45.63
N GLY A 132 37.15 -28.80 -44.38
CA GLY A 132 38.50 -28.60 -43.81
C GLY A 132 38.87 -27.13 -43.58
N LEU A 133 37.90 -26.21 -43.61
CA LEU A 133 38.09 -24.78 -43.38
C LEU A 133 38.05 -24.46 -41.88
N PRO A 134 38.79 -23.43 -41.42
CA PRO A 134 38.80 -23.04 -40.02
C PRO A 134 37.43 -22.48 -39.57
N PRO A 135 37.06 -22.66 -38.29
CA PRO A 135 35.87 -22.05 -37.71
C PRO A 135 35.88 -20.51 -37.85
N PRO A 136 34.71 -19.86 -37.75
CA PRO A 136 34.63 -18.40 -37.71
C PRO A 136 35.54 -17.79 -36.64
N ARG A 137 36.13 -16.61 -36.92
CA ARG A 137 37.12 -15.93 -36.05
C ARG A 137 36.58 -15.64 -34.64
N GLU A 138 35.28 -15.35 -34.54
CA GLU A 138 34.61 -15.11 -33.27
C GLU A 138 34.59 -16.38 -32.42
N THR A 139 34.25 -17.52 -33.03
CA THR A 139 34.26 -18.84 -32.38
C THR A 139 35.65 -19.23 -31.89
N GLU A 140 36.67 -19.00 -32.71
CA GLU A 140 38.07 -19.24 -32.33
C GLU A 140 38.50 -18.38 -31.13
N SER A 141 38.12 -17.10 -31.15
CA SER A 141 38.43 -16.18 -30.05
C SER A 141 37.76 -16.60 -28.74
N GLU A 142 36.50 -17.02 -28.78
CA GLU A 142 35.80 -17.55 -27.60
C GLU A 142 36.42 -18.85 -27.11
N TRP A 143 36.80 -19.75 -28.03
CA TRP A 143 37.48 -20.99 -27.67
C TRP A 143 38.81 -20.73 -26.95
N LEU A 144 39.62 -19.79 -27.45
CA LEU A 144 40.89 -19.41 -26.80
C LEU A 144 40.67 -18.79 -25.42
N LYS A 145 39.57 -18.05 -25.21
CA LYS A 145 39.19 -17.54 -23.87
C LYS A 145 38.85 -18.68 -22.92
N VAL A 146 38.08 -19.68 -23.37
CA VAL A 146 37.74 -20.87 -22.56
C VAL A 146 39.00 -21.61 -22.15
N LEU A 147 39.91 -21.91 -23.09
CA LEU A 147 41.17 -22.58 -22.79
C LEU A 147 42.02 -21.80 -21.78
N ARG A 148 42.08 -20.47 -21.90
CA ARG A 148 42.79 -19.62 -20.94
C ARG A 148 42.16 -19.69 -19.55
N ASN A 149 40.84 -19.62 -19.47
CA ASN A 149 40.11 -19.68 -18.21
C ASN A 149 40.28 -21.04 -17.54
N GLU A 150 40.20 -22.14 -18.29
CA GLU A 150 40.45 -23.48 -17.77
C GLU A 150 41.86 -23.63 -17.21
N LYS A 151 42.87 -23.11 -17.93
CA LYS A 151 44.26 -23.10 -17.45
C LYS A 151 44.38 -22.33 -16.13
N MET A 152 43.81 -21.13 -16.06
CA MET A 152 43.79 -20.31 -14.84
C MET A 152 43.09 -21.02 -13.68
N GLN A 153 41.97 -21.70 -13.94
CA GLN A 153 41.25 -22.45 -12.91
C GLN A 153 42.05 -23.65 -12.40
N LYS A 154 42.73 -24.38 -13.29
CA LYS A 154 43.62 -25.48 -12.92
C LYS A 154 44.79 -24.98 -12.06
N GLU A 155 45.46 -23.92 -12.49
CA GLU A 155 46.56 -23.31 -11.73
C GLU A 155 46.10 -22.82 -10.35
N ALA A 156 44.92 -22.18 -10.27
CA ALA A 156 44.33 -21.74 -9.00
C ALA A 156 43.97 -22.91 -8.09
N ALA A 157 43.42 -24.00 -8.64
CA ALA A 157 43.11 -25.21 -7.88
C ALA A 157 44.38 -25.90 -7.38
N GLU A 158 45.42 -26.01 -8.21
CA GLU A 158 46.73 -26.54 -7.82
C GLU A 158 47.40 -25.67 -6.74
N ALA A 159 47.37 -24.35 -6.89
CA ALA A 159 47.88 -23.44 -5.87
C ALA A 159 47.13 -23.58 -4.54
N ARG A 160 45.81 -23.76 -4.60
CA ARG A 160 44.98 -24.01 -3.41
C ARG A 160 45.31 -25.36 -2.77
N ALA A 161 45.48 -26.41 -3.57
CA ALA A 161 45.87 -27.74 -3.08
C ALA A 161 47.26 -27.73 -2.44
N LYS A 162 48.24 -27.06 -3.06
CA LYS A 162 49.60 -26.89 -2.50
C LYS A 162 49.57 -26.13 -1.18
N ARG A 163 48.79 -25.05 -1.07
CA ARG A 163 48.60 -24.33 0.20
C ARG A 163 47.98 -25.22 1.28
N ALA A 164 46.91 -25.93 0.95
CA ALA A 164 46.27 -26.85 1.89
C ALA A 164 47.20 -27.99 2.35
N ALA A 165 48.02 -28.53 1.45
CA ALA A 165 49.02 -29.53 1.78
C ALA A 165 50.13 -28.97 2.70
N ALA A 166 50.63 -27.76 2.41
CA ALA A 166 51.60 -27.09 3.27
C ALA A 166 51.02 -26.76 4.67
N ASP A 167 49.77 -26.32 4.72
CA ASP A 167 49.06 -26.06 5.98
C ASP A 167 48.85 -27.36 6.79
N ALA A 168 48.57 -28.48 6.11
CA ALA A 168 48.42 -29.80 6.73
C ALA A 168 49.77 -30.40 7.19
N GLU A 169 50.86 -30.20 6.45
CA GLU A 169 52.21 -30.58 6.87
C GLU A 169 52.67 -29.76 8.08
N ALA A 170 52.35 -28.46 8.09
CA ALA A 170 52.55 -27.60 9.25
C ALA A 170 51.68 -28.00 10.46
N ALA A 171 50.67 -28.88 10.28
CA ALA A 171 49.77 -29.41 11.31
C ALA A 171 50.29 -30.66 12.04
N GLY A 172 51.60 -30.91 12.01
CA GLY A 172 52.20 -32.04 12.71
C GLY A 172 51.87 -32.09 14.22
N PRO A 173 51.83 -33.31 14.82
CA PRO A 173 51.42 -33.50 16.21
C PRO A 173 52.36 -32.75 17.16
N GLY A 174 51.79 -31.85 17.97
CA GLY A 174 52.50 -31.01 18.94
C GLY A 174 52.54 -29.51 18.61
N ARG A 175 52.07 -29.09 17.43
CA ARG A 175 52.02 -27.67 17.02
C ARG A 175 50.65 -27.07 17.29
N ILE A 176 50.58 -25.96 18.04
CA ILE A 176 49.33 -25.25 18.35
C ILE A 176 48.90 -24.43 17.13
N HIS A 177 47.74 -24.76 16.56
CA HIS A 177 47.16 -24.03 15.43
C HIS A 177 46.56 -22.70 15.87
N THR A 178 47.18 -21.59 15.48
CA THR A 178 46.58 -20.26 15.64
C THR A 178 46.76 -19.45 14.36
N THR A 179 45.67 -18.83 13.90
CA THR A 179 45.70 -17.83 12.81
C THR A 179 46.08 -16.44 13.33
N ALA A 180 46.25 -16.31 14.65
CA ALA A 180 46.64 -15.07 15.30
C ALA A 180 48.15 -14.86 15.14
N GLU A 181 48.55 -13.73 14.57
CA GLU A 181 49.95 -13.35 14.55
C GLU A 181 50.45 -13.11 15.98
N GLN A 182 51.65 -13.60 16.29
CA GLN A 182 52.26 -13.34 17.60
C GLN A 182 52.44 -11.83 17.80
N ARG A 183 51.97 -11.32 18.94
CA ARG A 183 52.15 -9.90 19.29
C ARG A 183 53.65 -9.61 19.39
N PRO A 184 54.16 -8.47 18.87
CA PRO A 184 55.59 -8.15 19.03
C PRO A 184 56.05 -7.97 20.48
N THR A 185 55.11 -7.83 21.40
CA THR A 185 55.37 -7.75 22.85
C THR A 185 55.35 -9.12 23.53
N ALA A 186 55.04 -10.21 22.82
CA ALA A 186 55.04 -11.55 23.40
C ALA A 186 56.49 -12.02 23.59
N TYR A 187 56.95 -12.04 24.83
CA TYR A 187 58.28 -12.49 25.20
C TYR A 187 58.28 -14.03 25.31
N VAL A 188 58.35 -14.70 24.16
CA VAL A 188 58.61 -16.15 24.09
C VAL A 188 59.86 -16.31 23.23
N PRO A 189 61.02 -16.60 23.83
CA PRO A 189 62.22 -16.88 23.06
C PRO A 189 62.05 -18.16 22.22
N ASP A 190 62.50 -18.14 20.96
CA ASP A 190 62.53 -19.34 20.10
C ASP A 190 63.63 -20.33 20.53
N ASP A 191 64.60 -19.85 21.32
CA ASP A 191 65.76 -20.61 21.73
C ASP A 191 65.49 -21.33 23.06
N GLY A 192 65.55 -22.67 23.05
CA GLY A 192 65.21 -23.55 24.19
C GLY A 192 66.09 -23.42 25.45
N TYR A 193 67.03 -22.47 25.49
CA TYR A 193 67.96 -22.23 26.60
C TYR A 193 67.61 -21.01 27.45
N SER A 194 66.60 -20.22 27.07
CA SER A 194 66.26 -18.98 27.78
C SER A 194 64.87 -19.04 28.42
N LEU A 195 64.79 -18.67 29.71
CA LEU A 195 63.54 -18.70 30.46
C LEU A 195 62.54 -17.68 29.90
N PRO A 196 61.23 -18.01 29.83
CA PRO A 196 60.18 -17.12 29.33
C PRO A 196 59.81 -16.06 30.38
N LEU A 197 60.80 -15.27 30.82
CA LEU A 197 60.62 -14.21 31.79
C LEU A 197 60.54 -12.86 31.08
N PRO A 198 59.45 -12.10 31.22
CA PRO A 198 59.26 -10.85 30.49
C PRO A 198 60.39 -9.87 30.79
N ARG A 199 61.19 -9.54 29.76
CA ARG A 199 62.20 -8.48 29.88
C ARG A 199 61.52 -7.12 29.85
N PRO A 200 61.82 -6.21 30.79
CA PRO A 200 61.33 -4.85 30.70
C PRO A 200 61.97 -4.19 29.48
N TYR A 201 61.14 -3.89 28.47
CA TYR A 201 61.54 -2.98 27.41
C TYR A 201 61.65 -1.60 28.06
N GLY A 202 62.81 -0.93 27.96
CA GLY A 202 63.04 0.37 28.59
C GLY A 202 62.14 1.48 28.02
N ALA A 203 62.64 2.70 27.89
CA ALA A 203 61.84 3.84 27.42
C ALA A 203 61.20 3.67 26.02
N HIS A 204 61.63 2.67 25.23
CA HIS A 204 61.14 2.41 23.87
C HIS A 204 60.72 0.93 23.71
N PRO A 205 59.46 0.57 23.96
CA PRO A 205 58.96 -0.77 23.70
C PRO A 205 58.82 -1.06 22.20
N PRO A 206 59.07 -2.29 21.74
CA PRO A 206 58.81 -2.68 20.37
C PRO A 206 57.31 -2.61 20.10
N PHE A 207 56.95 -1.95 19.00
CA PHE A 207 55.57 -1.76 18.54
C PHE A 207 55.41 -2.38 17.15
N LYS A 208 54.26 -3.01 16.86
CA LYS A 208 53.90 -3.39 15.49
C LYS A 208 53.31 -2.18 14.79
N PRO A 209 53.95 -1.59 13.76
CA PRO A 209 53.27 -0.61 12.93
C PRO A 209 51.98 -1.22 12.38
N SER A 210 50.86 -0.48 12.45
CA SER A 210 49.63 -0.91 11.81
C SER A 210 49.87 -1.03 10.31
N GLU A 211 49.42 -2.13 9.70
CA GLU A 211 49.50 -2.26 8.25
C GLU A 211 48.83 -1.05 7.58
N PRO A 212 49.44 -0.48 6.53
CA PRO A 212 48.83 0.61 5.81
C PRO A 212 47.46 0.16 5.29
N SER A 213 46.39 0.81 5.77
CA SER A 213 45.03 0.56 5.31
C SER A 213 44.95 0.59 3.78
N SER A 214 44.21 -0.35 3.19
CA SER A 214 43.95 -0.38 1.74
C SER A 214 43.41 0.96 1.20
N HIS A 215 42.77 1.76 2.06
CA HIS A 215 42.26 3.10 1.74
C HIS A 215 43.35 4.15 1.50
N LEU A 216 44.61 3.91 1.87
CA LEU A 216 45.73 4.82 1.58
C LEU A 216 46.04 4.97 0.09
N ARG A 217 45.51 4.10 -0.78
CA ARG A 217 45.62 4.22 -2.25
C ARG A 217 44.97 5.50 -2.79
N HIS A 218 44.02 6.08 -2.07
CA HIS A 218 43.32 7.31 -2.46
C HIS A 218 43.84 8.57 -1.74
N PHE A 219 44.78 8.43 -0.79
CA PHE A 219 45.36 9.58 -0.11
C PHE A 219 46.43 10.23 -1.00
N ARG A 220 46.15 11.46 -1.47
CA ARG A 220 47.13 12.28 -2.19
C ARG A 220 47.87 13.18 -1.21
N LYS A 221 49.21 13.07 -1.15
CA LYS A 221 50.03 13.95 -0.32
C LYS A 221 49.83 15.40 -0.78
N PRO A 222 49.55 16.35 0.13
CA PRO A 222 49.37 17.75 -0.26
C PRO A 222 50.67 18.30 -0.86
N THR A 223 50.55 19.05 -1.96
CA THR A 223 51.69 19.73 -2.58
C THR A 223 52.11 20.90 -1.71
N VAL A 224 53.31 20.82 -1.14
CA VAL A 224 53.88 21.90 -0.33
C VAL A 224 54.25 23.05 -1.27
N LYS A 225 53.54 24.18 -1.18
CA LYS A 225 53.87 25.37 -1.97
C LYS A 225 55.19 25.97 -1.45
N PRO A 226 56.11 26.38 -2.35
CA PRO A 226 57.34 27.03 -1.92
C PRO A 226 56.99 28.34 -1.21
N ILE A 227 57.58 28.52 -0.04
CA ILE A 227 57.50 29.75 0.75
C ILE A 227 58.37 30.76 0.01
N ASN A 228 57.76 31.81 -0.54
CA ASN A 228 58.53 32.92 -1.12
C ASN A 228 59.21 33.66 0.03
N ILE A 229 60.54 33.67 0.02
CA ILE A 229 61.40 34.51 0.86
C ILE A 229 61.66 35.81 0.10
#